data_AF-A0A958Z4L1-F1
#
_entry.id   AF-A0A958Z4L1-F1
#
_cell.length_a   1.000
_cell.length_b   1.000
_cell.length_c   1.000
_cell.angle_alpha   90.00
_cell.angle_beta   90.00
_cell.angle_gamma   90.00
#
_symmetry.space_group_name_H-M   'P 1'
#
loop_
_entity.id
_entity.type
_entity.pdbx_description
1 polymer ?
#
loop_
_entity_poly.entity_id
_entity_poly.type
_entity_poly.pdbx_seq_one_letter_code
_entity_poly.pdbx_strand_id
1 'polypeptide(L)'
;MKFLKISCFIITLTLCGVSFSQQRETADFGNPTAEEFALQSYSKDPDAAGVVLFEKGNYYFELVENYVKLIKEVHVKMKVFNAKNFDQANVEIPFYNEKNNNESITKITAITHNGTVKTFINEANIFETDENPYWSLKKFTFPS
;
A
#
# COMPACT_ATOMS: atom_id res chain seq x y z
N MET A 1 32.17 5.15 -47.48
CA MET A 1 32.07 5.88 -46.18
C MET A 1 30.74 6.61 -45.97
N LYS A 2 30.11 7.25 -46.98
CA LYS A 2 28.82 7.97 -46.81
C LYS A 2 27.64 7.04 -46.43
N PHE A 3 27.50 5.89 -47.09
CA PHE A 3 26.46 4.90 -46.77
C PHE A 3 26.57 4.33 -45.35
N LEU A 4 27.79 4.12 -44.85
CA LEU A 4 28.03 3.66 -43.48
C LEU A 4 27.58 4.73 -42.44
N LYS A 5 27.85 6.01 -42.72
CA LYS A 5 27.40 7.12 -41.86
C LYS A 5 25.87 7.28 -41.85
N ILE A 6 25.22 7.11 -42.99
CA ILE A 6 23.75 7.14 -43.11
C ILE A 6 23.11 5.96 -42.38
N SER A 7 23.70 4.76 -42.50
CA SER A 7 23.24 3.57 -41.80
C SER A 7 23.42 3.70 -40.28
N CYS A 8 24.57 4.20 -39.80
CA CYS A 8 24.74 4.55 -38.39
C CYS A 8 23.71 5.58 -37.91
N PHE A 9 23.43 6.62 -38.70
CA PHE A 9 22.45 7.65 -38.33
C PHE A 9 21.02 7.09 -38.23
N ILE A 10 20.60 6.23 -39.17
CA ILE A 10 19.30 5.54 -39.12
C ILE A 10 19.18 4.64 -37.89
N ILE A 11 20.24 3.89 -37.55
CA ILE A 11 20.27 3.01 -36.37
C ILE A 11 20.18 3.82 -35.07
N THR A 12 20.91 4.94 -34.97
CA THR A 12 20.82 5.82 -33.80
C THR A 12 19.43 6.45 -33.67
N LEU A 13 18.77 6.77 -34.79
CA LEU A 13 17.44 7.38 -34.78
C LEU A 13 16.34 6.38 -34.34
N THR A 14 16.45 5.10 -34.71
CA THR A 14 15.49 4.06 -34.28
C THR A 14 15.69 3.63 -32.82
N LEU A 15 16.91 3.69 -32.28
CA LEU A 15 17.19 3.37 -30.87
C LEU A 15 16.62 4.41 -29.87
N CYS A 16 16.44 5.66 -30.28
CA CYS A 16 15.84 6.70 -29.42
C CYS A 16 14.29 6.59 -29.30
N GLY A 17 13.63 5.79 -30.14
CA GLY A 17 12.17 5.68 -30.18
C GLY A 17 11.57 4.71 -29.16
N VAL A 18 12.38 3.87 -28.51
CA VAL A 18 11.90 2.86 -27.55
C VAL A 18 11.91 3.40 -26.12
N SER A 19 11.11 4.42 -25.87
CA SER A 19 10.82 4.84 -24.50
C SER A 19 9.68 3.99 -23.94
N PHE A 20 10.02 3.02 -23.09
CA PHE A 20 9.02 2.30 -22.29
C PHE A 20 8.76 3.09 -21.01
N SER A 21 7.51 3.52 -20.79
CA SER A 21 7.08 3.95 -19.46
C SER A 21 6.97 2.72 -18.57
N GLN A 22 7.37 2.85 -17.30
CA GLN A 22 7.06 1.84 -16.30
C GLN A 22 5.54 1.83 -16.10
N GLN A 23 4.91 0.66 -16.28
CA GLN A 23 3.52 0.46 -15.90
C GLN A 23 3.46 0.55 -14.39
N ARG A 24 2.57 1.40 -13.86
CA ARG A 24 2.36 1.44 -12.41
C ARG A 24 1.69 0.14 -12.01
N GLU A 25 2.30 -0.58 -11.06
CA GLU A 25 1.66 -1.75 -10.49
C GLU A 25 0.31 -1.33 -9.86
N THR A 26 -0.67 -2.21 -9.97
CA THR A 26 -2.00 -2.04 -9.40
C THR A 26 -2.35 -3.29 -8.63
N ALA A 27 -2.93 -3.12 -7.45
CA ALA A 27 -3.51 -4.22 -6.70
C ALA A 27 -4.97 -3.89 -6.37
N ASP A 28 -5.85 -4.84 -6.70
CA ASP A 28 -7.24 -4.79 -6.25
C ASP A 28 -7.34 -5.28 -4.81
N PHE A 29 -8.13 -4.56 -4.01
CA PHE A 29 -8.34 -4.92 -2.61
C PHE A 29 -9.00 -6.31 -2.50
N GLY A 30 -8.46 -7.18 -1.63
CA GLY A 30 -9.03 -8.50 -1.35
C GLY A 30 -8.85 -9.57 -2.45
N ASN A 31 -7.99 -9.29 -3.45
CA ASN A 31 -7.73 -10.18 -4.59
C ASN A 31 -6.22 -10.48 -4.76
N PRO A 32 -5.65 -11.36 -3.92
CA PRO A 32 -4.31 -11.90 -4.14
C PRO A 32 -4.21 -12.78 -5.40
N THR A 33 -3.08 -12.71 -6.10
CA THR A 33 -2.77 -13.54 -7.27
C THR A 33 -2.24 -14.90 -6.84
N ALA A 34 -2.27 -15.87 -7.76
CA ALA A 34 -1.73 -17.21 -7.50
C ALA A 34 -0.21 -17.17 -7.20
N GLU A 35 0.53 -16.26 -7.83
CA GLU A 35 1.97 -16.11 -7.62
C GLU A 35 2.28 -15.56 -6.22
N GLU A 36 1.51 -14.57 -5.74
CA GLU A 36 1.65 -14.03 -4.39
C GLU A 36 1.30 -15.07 -3.32
N PHE A 37 0.31 -15.93 -3.57
CA PHE A 37 0.03 -17.07 -2.71
C PHE A 37 1.18 -18.09 -2.70
N ALA A 38 1.75 -18.39 -3.87
CA ALA A 38 2.83 -19.35 -4.02
C ALA A 38 4.17 -18.86 -3.44
N LEU A 39 4.36 -17.54 -3.30
CA LEU A 39 5.58 -16.96 -2.72
C LEU A 39 5.81 -17.46 -1.28
N GLN A 40 6.93 -18.15 -1.05
CA GLN A 40 7.27 -18.73 0.27
C GLN A 40 8.30 -17.91 1.06
N SER A 41 9.10 -17.09 0.37
CA SER A 41 10.13 -16.24 0.97
C SER A 41 10.45 -15.07 0.04
N TYR A 42 11.13 -14.05 0.56
CA TYR A 42 11.58 -12.91 -0.23
C TYR A 42 13.06 -13.05 -0.57
N SER A 43 13.42 -13.07 -1.85
CA SER A 43 14.78 -13.40 -2.28
C SER A 43 15.86 -12.43 -1.81
N LYS A 44 15.52 -11.16 -1.58
CA LYS A 44 16.47 -10.15 -1.08
C LYS A 44 16.62 -10.17 0.45
N ASP A 45 15.68 -10.79 1.16
CA ASP A 45 15.72 -10.98 2.60
C ASP A 45 15.00 -12.30 2.96
N PRO A 46 15.71 -13.44 2.86
CA PRO A 46 15.10 -14.76 3.06
C PRO A 46 14.57 -15.00 4.48
N ASP A 47 15.09 -14.26 5.47
CA ASP A 47 14.70 -14.38 6.88
C ASP A 47 13.53 -13.45 7.25
N ALA A 48 13.06 -12.62 6.32
CA ALA A 48 11.92 -11.73 6.54
C ALA A 48 10.66 -12.50 6.94
N ALA A 49 9.96 -12.04 7.99
CA ALA A 49 8.69 -12.62 8.41
C ALA A 49 7.54 -12.33 7.43
N GLY A 50 7.70 -11.35 6.55
CA GLY A 50 6.76 -10.95 5.50
C GLY A 50 7.33 -9.86 4.62
N VAL A 51 6.61 -9.50 3.56
CA VAL A 51 7.01 -8.48 2.59
C VAL A 51 5.81 -7.66 2.15
N VAL A 52 5.99 -6.35 1.99
CA VAL A 52 5.00 -5.47 1.34
C VAL A 52 5.05 -5.74 -0.16
N LEU A 53 3.97 -6.27 -0.72
CA LEU A 53 3.83 -6.55 -2.15
C LEU A 53 3.36 -5.33 -2.91
N PHE A 54 2.54 -4.49 -2.27
CA PHE A 54 2.00 -3.29 -2.89
C PHE A 54 1.68 -2.26 -1.82
N GLU A 55 2.01 -1.00 -2.08
CA GLU A 55 1.61 0.14 -1.27
C GLU A 55 1.30 1.33 -2.18
N LYS A 56 0.15 1.97 -1.94
CA LYS A 56 -0.27 3.18 -2.65
C LYS A 56 -0.95 4.14 -1.69
N GLY A 57 -0.46 5.37 -1.66
CA GLY A 57 -1.15 6.53 -1.11
C GLY A 57 -1.79 7.36 -2.23
N ASN A 58 -3.09 7.62 -2.15
CA ASN A 58 -3.78 8.59 -2.98
C ASN A 58 -4.06 9.84 -2.14
N TYR A 59 -3.68 11.00 -2.68
CA TYR A 59 -3.80 12.28 -1.99
C TYR A 59 -4.51 13.26 -2.89
N TYR A 60 -5.57 13.87 -2.39
CA TYR A 60 -6.33 14.84 -3.14
C TYR A 60 -7.06 15.81 -2.21
N PHE A 61 -7.50 16.92 -2.77
CA PHE A 61 -8.20 17.95 -2.01
C PHE A 61 -9.70 17.88 -2.30
N GLU A 62 -10.50 17.96 -1.24
CA GLU A 62 -11.94 18.13 -1.33
C GLU A 62 -12.33 19.50 -0.76
N LEU A 63 -13.24 20.19 -1.45
CA LEU A 63 -13.91 21.37 -0.91
C LEU A 63 -15.14 20.91 -0.14
N VAL A 64 -15.12 21.09 1.18
CA VAL A 64 -16.24 20.79 2.06
C VAL A 64 -16.69 22.10 2.69
N GLU A 65 -17.88 22.56 2.27
CA GLU A 65 -18.37 23.90 2.58
C GLU A 65 -17.37 24.98 2.12
N ASN A 66 -16.77 25.72 3.06
CA ASN A 66 -15.78 26.76 2.81
C ASN A 66 -14.35 26.34 3.19
N TYR A 67 -14.11 25.05 3.42
CA TYR A 67 -12.82 24.50 3.82
C TYR A 67 -12.22 23.61 2.73
N VAL A 68 -10.90 23.69 2.55
CA VAL A 68 -10.12 22.74 1.77
C VAL A 68 -9.66 21.62 2.71
N LYS A 69 -10.09 20.40 2.46
CA LYS A 69 -9.65 19.21 3.19
C LYS A 69 -8.66 18.42 2.36
N LEU A 70 -7.55 18.01 2.95
CA LEU A 70 -6.65 17.01 2.37
C LEU A 70 -7.19 15.63 2.70
N ILE A 71 -7.49 14.84 1.68
CA ILE A 71 -7.88 13.44 1.81
C ILE A 71 -6.69 12.56 1.48
N LYS A 72 -6.43 11.58 2.34
CA LYS A 72 -5.41 10.55 2.17
C LYS A 72 -6.07 9.18 2.20
N GLU A 73 -5.99 8.45 1.10
CA GLU A 73 -6.39 7.05 1.02
C GLU A 73 -5.14 6.17 0.92
N VAL A 74 -5.05 5.12 1.73
CA VAL A 74 -3.89 4.22 1.74
C VAL A 74 -4.37 2.80 1.47
N HIS A 75 -3.71 2.14 0.52
CA HIS A 75 -3.88 0.71 0.26
C HIS A 75 -2.53 0.02 0.40
N VAL A 76 -2.43 -0.92 1.33
CA VAL A 76 -1.26 -1.78 1.54
C VAL A 76 -1.67 -3.23 1.37
N LYS A 77 -0.81 -4.01 0.70
CA LYS A 77 -0.93 -5.46 0.55
C LYS A 77 0.38 -6.09 0.97
N MET A 78 0.30 -7.05 1.88
CA MET A 78 1.47 -7.73 2.43
C MET A 78 1.34 -9.24 2.27
N LYS A 79 2.48 -9.89 2.03
CA LYS A 79 2.61 -11.34 2.16
C LYS A 79 3.27 -11.64 3.49
N VAL A 80 2.67 -12.54 4.26
CA VAL A 80 3.26 -13.05 5.50
C VAL A 80 3.84 -14.43 5.24
N PHE A 81 5.09 -14.64 5.65
CA PHE A 81 5.78 -15.93 5.57
C PHE A 81 5.79 -16.63 6.93
N ASN A 82 5.95 -15.87 8.01
CA ASN A 82 5.93 -16.38 9.38
C ASN A 82 5.10 -15.48 10.29
N ALA A 83 3.83 -15.87 10.51
CA ALA A 83 2.89 -15.11 11.31
C ALA A 83 3.31 -14.94 12.78
N LYS A 84 4.12 -15.84 13.34
CA LYS A 84 4.57 -15.76 14.75
C LYS A 84 5.51 -14.58 15.01
N ASN A 85 6.23 -14.15 13.98
CA ASN A 85 7.25 -13.10 14.05
C ASN A 85 6.86 -11.89 13.17
N PHE A 86 5.58 -11.71 12.87
CA PHE A 86 5.10 -10.66 11.96
C PHE A 86 4.39 -9.55 12.74
N ASP A 87 5.17 -8.62 13.29
CA ASP A 87 4.65 -7.52 14.14
C ASP A 87 3.75 -6.54 13.37
N GLN A 88 3.96 -6.43 12.05
CA GLN A 88 3.20 -5.55 11.15
C GLN A 88 1.73 -5.99 10.97
N ALA A 89 1.30 -7.11 11.57
CA ALA A 89 -0.11 -7.45 11.70
C ALA A 89 -0.86 -6.49 12.64
N ASN A 90 -0.16 -5.85 13.58
CA ASN A 90 -0.72 -4.80 14.43
C ASN A 90 -0.51 -3.45 13.75
N VAL A 91 -1.59 -2.77 13.43
CA VAL A 91 -1.57 -1.46 12.77
C VAL A 91 -2.01 -0.40 13.77
N GLU A 92 -1.18 0.63 13.91
CA GLU A 92 -1.50 1.84 14.66
C GLU A 92 -1.42 3.04 13.71
N ILE A 93 -2.51 3.81 13.65
CA ILE A 93 -2.62 4.98 12.78
C ILE A 93 -2.83 6.21 13.67
N PRO A 94 -1.79 7.04 13.86
CA PRO A 94 -1.94 8.30 14.56
C PRO A 94 -2.72 9.31 13.73
N PHE A 95 -3.58 10.05 14.41
CA PHE A 95 -4.30 11.17 13.83
C PHE A 95 -4.45 12.29 14.85
N TYR A 96 -4.42 13.52 14.34
CA TYR A 96 -4.54 14.70 15.17
C TYR A 96 -6.00 14.87 15.64
N ASN A 97 -6.22 15.05 16.94
CA ASN A 97 -7.55 15.11 17.54
C ASN A 97 -7.65 16.26 18.55
N GLU A 98 -7.68 17.50 18.04
CA GLU A 98 -7.93 18.70 18.83
C GLU A 98 -9.33 19.27 18.54
N LYS A 99 -9.98 19.87 19.54
CA LYS A 99 -11.38 20.35 19.50
C LYS A 99 -11.79 21.13 18.24
N ASN A 100 -10.88 21.91 17.65
CA ASN A 100 -11.19 22.81 16.53
C ASN A 100 -10.49 22.45 15.22
N ASN A 101 -9.63 21.42 15.22
CA ASN A 101 -8.90 20.97 14.06
C ASN A 101 -8.60 19.50 14.24
N ASN A 102 -9.51 18.63 13.82
CA ASN A 102 -9.33 17.18 13.94
C ASN A 102 -9.17 16.53 12.57
N GLU A 103 -8.30 15.55 12.53
CA GLU A 103 -8.26 14.54 11.50
C GLU A 103 -9.29 13.46 11.84
N SER A 104 -9.84 12.81 10.82
CA SER A 104 -10.71 11.66 11.02
C SER A 104 -10.24 10.52 10.13
N ILE A 105 -10.18 9.33 10.71
CA ILE A 105 -9.89 8.11 9.97
C ILE A 105 -11.20 7.36 9.78
N THR A 106 -11.58 7.18 8.52
CA THR A 106 -12.81 6.48 8.14
C THR A 106 -12.50 5.35 7.17
N LYS A 107 -13.46 4.44 6.97
CA LYS A 107 -13.40 3.35 5.98
C LYS A 107 -12.20 2.39 6.15
N ILE A 108 -11.80 2.13 7.39
CA ILE A 108 -10.79 1.10 7.67
C ILE A 108 -11.38 -0.27 7.30
N THR A 109 -10.79 -0.92 6.31
CA THR A 109 -11.12 -2.28 5.91
C THR A 109 -9.83 -3.07 5.83
N ALA A 110 -9.79 -4.24 6.48
CA ALA A 110 -8.66 -5.14 6.45
C ALA A 110 -9.15 -6.58 6.24
N ILE A 111 -8.37 -7.37 5.51
CA ILE A 111 -8.67 -8.75 5.17
C ILE A 111 -7.41 -9.60 5.23
N THR A 112 -7.52 -10.77 5.86
CA THR A 112 -6.49 -11.81 5.84
C THR A 112 -6.93 -12.94 4.92
N HIS A 113 -6.00 -13.43 4.10
CA HIS A 113 -6.20 -14.56 3.20
C HIS A 113 -5.34 -15.75 3.63
N ASN A 114 -5.95 -16.80 4.17
CA ASN A 114 -5.30 -18.06 4.48
C ASN A 114 -5.72 -19.14 3.48
N GLY A 115 -5.00 -19.19 2.36
CA GLY A 115 -5.43 -19.98 1.21
C GLY A 115 -6.77 -19.47 0.68
N THR A 116 -7.80 -20.32 0.75
CA THR A 116 -9.16 -19.97 0.30
C THR A 116 -9.98 -19.24 1.36
N VAL A 117 -9.57 -19.28 2.63
CA VAL A 117 -10.30 -18.64 3.74
C VAL A 117 -10.00 -17.15 3.74
N LYS A 118 -11.06 -16.35 3.72
CA LYS A 118 -11.02 -14.88 3.81
C LYS A 118 -11.60 -14.45 5.14
N THR A 119 -10.82 -13.73 5.94
CA THR A 119 -11.27 -13.21 7.23
C THR A 119 -11.17 -11.68 7.22
N PHE A 120 -12.30 -11.00 7.28
CA PHE A 120 -12.34 -9.56 7.44
C PHE A 120 -12.18 -9.16 8.89
N ILE A 121 -11.56 -8.02 9.14
CA ILE A 121 -11.67 -7.38 10.44
C ILE A 121 -13.10 -6.96 10.72
N ASN A 122 -13.57 -7.18 11.94
CA ASN A 122 -14.83 -6.61 12.43
C ASN A 122 -14.59 -5.18 12.90
N GLU A 123 -15.47 -4.24 12.54
CA GLU A 123 -15.40 -2.85 13.00
C GLU A 123 -15.33 -2.72 14.54
N ALA A 124 -15.95 -3.66 15.26
CA ALA A 124 -15.89 -3.72 16.73
C ALA A 124 -14.48 -4.01 17.28
N ASN A 125 -13.57 -4.53 16.46
CA ASN A 125 -12.17 -4.83 16.80
C ASN A 125 -11.22 -3.71 16.35
N ILE A 126 -11.75 -2.56 15.93
CA ILE A 126 -10.97 -1.36 15.62
C ILE A 126 -11.11 -0.41 16.80
N PHE A 127 -10.02 -0.22 17.52
CA PHE A 127 -9.98 0.56 18.75
C PHE A 127 -9.46 1.97 18.48
N GLU A 128 -9.88 2.91 19.31
CA GLU A 128 -9.36 4.27 19.34
C GLU A 128 -8.86 4.56 20.74
N THR A 129 -7.65 5.10 20.85
CA THR A 129 -7.02 5.42 22.14
C THR A 129 -6.41 6.81 22.10
N ASP A 130 -6.61 7.60 23.16
CA ASP A 130 -5.96 8.90 23.31
C ASP A 130 -4.54 8.71 23.84
N GLU A 131 -3.54 9.19 23.09
CA GLU A 131 -2.14 9.14 23.52
C GLU A 131 -1.74 10.40 24.28
N ASN A 132 -2.25 11.55 23.86
CA ASN A 132 -2.06 12.84 24.50
C ASN A 132 -3.19 13.82 24.12
N PRO A 133 -3.23 15.04 24.66
CA PRO A 133 -4.32 16.00 24.39
C PRO A 133 -4.52 16.40 22.92
N TYR A 134 -3.59 16.06 22.04
CA TYR A 134 -3.59 16.45 20.62
C TYR A 134 -3.62 15.27 19.66
N TRP A 135 -3.30 14.06 20.12
CA TRP A 135 -3.12 12.88 19.27
C TRP A 135 -3.87 11.68 19.82
N SER A 136 -4.60 11.02 18.92
CA SER A 136 -5.23 9.73 19.18
C SER A 136 -4.68 8.70 18.18
N LEU A 137 -4.83 7.41 18.50
CA LEU A 137 -4.45 6.29 17.65
C LEU A 137 -5.68 5.47 17.30
N LYS A 138 -5.88 5.18 16.02
CA LYS A 138 -6.70 4.05 15.56
C LYS A 138 -5.84 2.81 15.55
N LYS A 139 -6.24 1.76 16.27
CA LYS A 139 -5.48 0.51 16.38
C LYS A 139 -6.32 -0.68 15.97
N PHE A 140 -5.71 -1.61 15.25
CA PHE A 140 -6.31 -2.89 14.96
C PHE A 140 -5.26 -3.94 14.63
N THR A 141 -5.64 -5.21 14.76
CA THR A 141 -4.81 -6.35 14.40
C THR A 141 -5.47 -7.12 13.27
N PHE A 142 -4.71 -7.50 12.26
CA PHE A 142 -5.20 -8.41 11.22
C PHE A 142 -5.66 -9.72 11.86
N PRO A 143 -6.85 -10.23 11.52
CA PRO A 143 -7.31 -11.52 12.03
C PRO A 143 -6.42 -12.64 11.51
N SER A 144 -6.30 -13.72 12.29
CA SER A 144 -5.56 -14.92 11.87
C SER A 144 -6.27 -15.70 10.79
#